data_AF-A0A9E4FV45-F1
#
_entry.id   AF-A0A9E4FV45-F1
#
_cell.length_a   1.000
_cell.length_b   1.000
_cell.length_c   1.000
_cell.angle_alpha   90.00
_cell.angle_beta   90.00
_cell.angle_gamma   90.00
#
_symmetry.space_group_name_H-M   'P 1'
#
loop_
_entity.id
_entity.type
_entity.pdbx_description
1 polymer ?
#
loop_
_entity_poly.entity_id
_entity_poly.type
_entity_poly.pdbx_seq_one_letter_code
_entity_poly.pdbx_strand_id
1 'polypeptide(L)'
;MQDPRPHHYLAVYGDPDAPGHVAVEDGRYGHRSQPRALAAGDLVLLYCTGTYRRYPQSAPGVGIVTETDWPDRSFRYDYLPFREPVPLEALRFGFEPEDAWKLANIRFDTYWFFRVSAQSFRAVLQGARLGAAEEGGGAQGRLEA
;
A
#
# COMPACT_ATOMS: atom_id res chain seq x y z
N MET A 1 24.75 -6.24 9.55
CA MET A 1 24.84 -5.24 8.47
C MET A 1 23.50 -5.26 7.75
N GLN A 2 22.61 -4.30 8.05
CA GLN A 2 21.31 -4.20 7.37
C GLN A 2 21.57 -3.73 5.93
N ASP A 3 20.86 -4.29 4.94
CA ASP A 3 20.90 -3.78 3.56
C ASP A 3 20.40 -2.33 3.60
N PRO A 4 21.17 -1.35 3.11
CA PRO A 4 20.80 0.06 3.20
C PRO A 4 19.63 0.43 2.29
N ARG A 5 19.13 -0.49 1.46
CA ARG A 5 18.02 -0.24 0.55
C ARG A 5 16.70 -0.63 1.23
N PRO A 6 15.64 0.18 1.03
CA PRO A 6 14.33 -0.15 1.58
C PRO A 6 13.87 -1.48 1.03
N HIS A 7 13.29 -2.30 1.91
CA HIS A 7 12.53 -3.46 1.50
C HIS A 7 11.19 -3.00 0.92
N HIS A 8 10.63 -3.86 0.07
CA HIS A 8 9.37 -3.62 -0.61
C HIS A 8 8.38 -4.70 -0.21
N TYR A 9 7.15 -4.29 0.11
CA TYR A 9 6.10 -5.19 0.55
C TYR A 9 4.79 -4.90 -0.17
N LEU A 10 3.85 -5.84 -0.07
CA LEU A 10 2.45 -5.65 -0.41
C LEU A 10 1.59 -5.99 0.80
N ALA A 11 0.70 -5.07 1.19
CA ALA A 11 -0.28 -5.24 2.25
C ALA A 11 -1.70 -5.29 1.66
N VAL A 12 -2.53 -6.21 2.16
CA VAL A 12 -3.89 -6.46 1.66
C VAL A 12 -4.94 -5.87 2.60
N TYR A 13 -5.77 -4.96 2.08
CA TYR A 13 -6.87 -4.33 2.81
C TYR A 13 -8.21 -4.95 2.40
N GLY A 14 -8.99 -5.38 3.40
CA GLY A 14 -10.35 -5.87 3.25
C GLY A 14 -11.40 -4.75 3.34
N ASP A 15 -12.65 -5.10 3.64
CA ASP A 15 -13.70 -4.11 3.91
C ASP A 15 -13.31 -3.24 5.13
N PRO A 16 -13.17 -1.91 5.01
CA PRO A 16 -12.81 -1.05 6.14
C PRO A 16 -13.93 -0.91 7.17
N ASP A 17 -15.19 -1.20 6.82
CA ASP A 17 -16.33 -1.13 7.74
C ASP A 17 -16.47 -2.42 8.60
N ALA A 18 -15.67 -3.45 8.31
CA ALA A 18 -15.67 -4.68 9.09
C ALA A 18 -14.95 -4.49 10.44
N PRO A 19 -15.42 -5.14 11.53
CA PRO A 19 -14.79 -5.02 12.84
C PRO A 19 -13.30 -5.37 12.82
N GLY A 20 -12.47 -4.45 13.32
CA GLY A 20 -11.00 -4.63 13.40
C GLY A 20 -10.25 -4.36 12.11
N HIS A 21 -10.93 -3.96 11.04
CA HIS A 21 -10.29 -3.49 9.81
C HIS A 21 -10.08 -1.97 9.87
N VAL A 22 -9.18 -1.47 9.02
CA VAL A 22 -8.80 -0.06 8.94
C VAL A 22 -8.87 0.42 7.51
N ALA A 23 -9.11 1.71 7.31
CA ALA A 23 -9.03 2.30 5.99
C ALA A 23 -7.56 2.41 5.55
N VAL A 24 -7.32 2.19 4.26
CA VAL A 24 -5.98 2.32 3.66
C VAL A 24 -5.45 3.76 3.73
N GLU A 25 -6.34 4.74 3.84
CA GLU A 25 -5.98 6.14 3.98
C GLU A 25 -5.57 6.54 5.40
N ASP A 26 -5.87 5.72 6.41
CA ASP A 26 -5.60 6.02 7.82
C ASP A 26 -4.11 5.86 8.20
N GLY A 27 -3.28 5.33 7.28
CA GLY A 27 -1.84 5.19 7.50
C GLY A 27 -1.49 4.12 8.53
N ARG A 28 -2.32 3.07 8.66
CA ARG A 28 -2.13 1.98 9.63
C ARG A 28 -2.40 0.62 9.01
N TYR A 29 -1.67 -0.37 9.48
CA TYR A 29 -1.89 -1.77 9.11
C TYR A 29 -1.50 -2.69 10.26
N GLY A 30 -2.30 -3.72 10.51
CA GLY A 30 -2.00 -4.76 11.50
C GLY A 30 -2.36 -6.13 10.94
N HIS A 31 -1.40 -7.06 10.95
CA HIS A 31 -1.70 -8.43 10.57
C HIS A 31 -0.70 -9.42 11.18
N ARG A 32 -1.20 -10.61 11.55
CA ARG A 32 -0.39 -11.66 12.20
C ARG A 32 0.82 -12.13 11.39
N SER A 33 0.78 -11.99 10.07
CA SER A 33 1.86 -12.40 9.15
C SER A 33 2.94 -11.34 8.92
N GLN A 34 3.02 -10.29 9.76
CA GLN A 34 4.04 -9.25 9.65
C GLN A 34 5.46 -9.81 9.50
N PRO A 35 6.17 -9.54 8.39
CA PRO A 35 7.55 -9.96 8.20
C PRO A 35 8.46 -9.31 9.23
N ARG A 36 9.27 -10.10 9.95
CA ARG A 36 10.19 -9.63 11.01
C ARG A 36 11.25 -8.60 10.56
N ALA A 37 11.45 -8.47 9.26
CA ALA A 37 12.44 -7.55 8.69
C ALA A 37 11.86 -6.18 8.35
N LEU A 38 10.56 -5.95 8.56
CA LEU A 38 9.92 -4.66 8.31
C LEU A 38 10.52 -3.57 9.21
N ALA A 39 10.92 -2.46 8.63
CA ALA A 39 11.48 -1.32 9.35
C ALA A 39 10.95 0.00 8.81
N ALA A 40 11.16 1.08 9.58
CA ALA A 40 10.91 2.44 9.10
C ALA A 40 11.73 2.72 7.83
N GLY A 41 11.11 3.39 6.86
CA GLY A 41 11.67 3.66 5.54
C GLY A 41 11.36 2.58 4.49
N ASP A 42 10.85 1.41 4.89
CA ASP A 42 10.39 0.40 3.93
C ASP A 42 9.15 0.89 3.17
N LEU A 43 8.96 0.35 1.96
CA LEU A 43 7.87 0.75 1.07
C LEU A 43 6.82 -0.36 0.98
N VAL A 44 5.55 0.03 1.04
CA VAL A 44 4.42 -0.90 1.03
C VAL A 44 3.45 -0.53 -0.09
N LEU A 45 3.23 -1.44 -1.02
CA LEU A 45 2.14 -1.34 -1.97
C LEU A 45 0.83 -1.71 -1.27
N LEU A 46 -0.15 -0.82 -1.31
CA LEU A 46 -1.37 -0.97 -0.53
C LEU A 46 -2.46 -1.52 -1.46
N TYR A 47 -2.72 -2.82 -1.43
CA TYR A 47 -3.71 -3.45 -2.31
C TYR A 47 -5.03 -3.65 -1.57
N CYS A 48 -6.14 -3.26 -2.20
CA CYS A 48 -7.49 -3.39 -1.67
C CYS A 48 -8.24 -4.52 -2.37
N THR A 49 -8.89 -5.40 -1.61
CA THR A 49 -9.68 -6.51 -2.17
C THR A 49 -11.00 -6.02 -2.77
N GLY A 50 -11.76 -6.91 -3.39
CA GLY A 50 -13.10 -6.58 -3.92
C GLY A 50 -14.11 -6.16 -2.85
N THR A 51 -13.84 -6.40 -1.56
CA THR A 51 -14.72 -5.94 -0.47
C THR A 51 -14.44 -4.49 -0.06
N TYR A 52 -13.33 -3.89 -0.49
CA TYR A 52 -13.03 -2.48 -0.26
C TYR A 52 -13.72 -1.63 -1.32
N ARG A 53 -14.91 -1.08 -1.00
CA ARG A 53 -15.79 -0.43 -2.00
C ARG A 53 -15.16 0.75 -2.73
N ARG A 54 -14.29 1.53 -2.06
CA ARG A 54 -13.65 2.71 -2.68
C ARG A 54 -12.60 2.34 -3.73
N TYR A 55 -11.91 1.22 -3.56
CA TYR A 55 -10.80 0.77 -4.41
C TYR A 55 -10.92 -0.73 -4.72
N PRO A 56 -12.01 -1.16 -5.36
CA PRO A 56 -12.25 -2.58 -5.56
C PRO A 56 -11.14 -3.20 -6.39
N GLN A 57 -10.46 -4.21 -5.84
CA GLN A 57 -9.41 -4.99 -6.54
C GLN A 57 -8.31 -4.12 -7.17
N SER A 58 -7.85 -3.10 -6.44
CA SER A 58 -6.82 -2.18 -6.93
C SER A 58 -5.90 -1.73 -5.82
N ALA A 59 -4.71 -1.26 -6.18
CA ALA A 59 -3.80 -0.59 -5.28
C ALA A 59 -3.92 0.93 -5.44
N PRO A 60 -4.51 1.67 -4.48
CA PRO A 60 -4.66 3.12 -4.60
C PRO A 60 -3.38 3.92 -4.29
N GLY A 61 -2.30 3.30 -3.82
CA GLY A 61 -1.07 4.02 -3.51
C GLY A 61 0.00 3.19 -2.83
N VAL A 62 0.99 3.91 -2.30
CA VAL A 62 2.11 3.37 -1.53
C VAL A 62 2.13 3.96 -0.13
N GLY A 63 2.50 3.14 0.86
CA GLY A 63 2.86 3.59 2.20
C GLY A 63 4.37 3.62 2.36
N ILE A 64 4.91 4.69 2.96
CA ILE A 64 6.27 4.70 3.51
C ILE A 64 6.17 4.38 5.00
N VAL A 65 6.73 3.27 5.45
CA VAL A 65 6.65 2.86 6.86
C VAL A 65 7.34 3.91 7.74
N THR A 66 6.62 4.44 8.73
CA THR A 66 7.14 5.43 9.67
C THR A 66 7.48 4.79 11.01
N GLU A 67 6.72 3.78 11.43
CA GLU A 67 6.85 3.14 12.74
C GLU A 67 6.39 1.68 12.68
N THR A 68 7.03 0.79 13.44
CA THR A 68 6.63 -0.62 13.59
C THR A 68 6.39 -0.96 15.06
N ASP A 69 5.26 -1.62 15.34
CA ASP A 69 4.92 -2.16 16.66
C ASP A 69 4.93 -3.69 16.58
N TRP A 70 6.01 -4.29 17.07
CA TRP A 70 6.19 -5.74 17.05
C TRP A 70 5.29 -6.49 18.03
N PRO A 71 5.07 -6.01 19.28
CA PRO A 71 4.07 -6.60 20.18
C PRO A 71 2.68 -6.73 19.55
N ASP A 72 2.19 -5.68 18.89
CA ASP A 72 0.86 -5.63 18.28
C ASP A 72 0.82 -6.18 16.84
N ARG A 73 2.00 -6.45 16.26
CA ARG A 73 2.18 -6.85 14.86
C ARG A 73 1.56 -5.86 13.87
N SER A 74 1.75 -4.59 14.16
CA SER A 74 1.21 -3.47 13.39
C SER A 74 2.31 -2.49 12.98
N PHE A 75 1.98 -1.61 12.06
CA PHE A 75 2.85 -0.54 11.63
C PHE A 75 2.04 0.67 11.17
N ARG A 76 2.71 1.83 11.16
CA ARG A 76 2.19 3.08 10.61
C ARG A 76 2.96 3.47 9.36
N TYR A 77 2.31 4.20 8.48
CA TYR A 77 2.93 4.68 7.24
C TYR A 77 2.36 6.02 6.80
N ASP A 78 3.17 6.77 6.06
CA ASP A 78 2.71 7.94 5.32
C ASP A 78 2.11 7.46 3.99
N TYR A 79 0.84 7.80 3.77
CA TYR A 79 0.10 7.40 2.58
C TYR A 79 0.38 8.33 1.39
N LEU A 80 0.89 7.75 0.30
CA LEU A 80 1.13 8.42 -0.97
C LEU A 80 0.17 7.87 -2.04
N PRO A 81 -0.89 8.61 -2.39
CA PRO A 81 -1.85 8.15 -3.37
C PRO A 81 -1.26 8.13 -4.78
N PHE A 82 -1.69 7.15 -5.57
CA PHE A 82 -1.56 7.24 -7.02
C PHE A 82 -2.62 8.19 -7.57
N ARG A 83 -2.32 8.80 -8.71
CA ARG A 83 -3.28 9.59 -9.49
C ARG A 83 -4.49 8.75 -9.89
N GLU A 84 -4.25 7.49 -10.22
CA GLU A 84 -5.26 6.49 -10.52
C GLU A 84 -4.88 5.18 -9.81
N PRO A 85 -5.81 4.49 -9.13
CA PRO A 85 -5.54 3.19 -8.53
C PRO A 85 -5.08 2.17 -9.59
N VAL A 86 -4.07 1.36 -9.25
CA VAL A 86 -3.55 0.33 -10.15
C VAL A 86 -4.41 -0.93 -10.03
N PRO A 87 -5.07 -1.40 -11.10
CA PRO A 87 -5.94 -2.58 -11.03
C PRO A 87 -5.14 -3.87 -10.81
N LEU A 88 -5.79 -4.89 -10.23
CA LEU A 88 -5.20 -6.21 -9.97
C LEU A 88 -4.52 -6.83 -11.19
N GLU A 89 -5.11 -6.70 -12.37
CA GLU A 89 -4.54 -7.22 -13.62
C GLU A 89 -3.20 -6.56 -13.95
N ALA A 90 -3.09 -5.24 -13.76
CA ALA A 90 -1.84 -4.52 -13.97
C ALA A 90 -0.77 -4.90 -12.94
N LEU A 91 -1.17 -5.14 -11.68
CA LEU A 91 -0.26 -5.69 -10.67
C LEU A 91 0.28 -7.05 -11.08
N ARG A 92 -0.60 -7.97 -11.50
CA ARG A 92 -0.22 -9.32 -11.95
C ARG A 92 0.71 -9.29 -13.16
N PHE A 93 0.50 -8.36 -14.08
CA PHE A 93 1.35 -8.21 -15.27
C PHE A 93 2.72 -7.64 -14.92
N GLY A 94 2.80 -6.70 -13.98
CA GLY A 94 4.06 -6.08 -13.55
C GLY A 94 4.88 -6.93 -12.57
N PHE A 95 4.28 -7.96 -11.96
CA PHE A 95 4.94 -8.78 -10.96
C PHE A 95 5.78 -9.90 -11.57
N GLU A 96 6.93 -10.13 -10.96
CA GLU A 96 7.72 -11.34 -11.18
C GLU A 96 6.90 -12.60 -10.79
N PRO A 97 7.18 -13.77 -11.40
CA PRO A 97 6.35 -14.97 -11.22
C PRO A 97 6.11 -15.36 -9.76
N GLU A 98 7.12 -15.23 -8.89
CA GLU A 98 7.00 -15.54 -7.46
C GLU A 98 6.02 -14.60 -6.74
N ASP A 99 6.11 -13.30 -7.03
CA ASP A 99 5.26 -12.29 -6.40
C ASP A 99 3.83 -12.37 -6.93
N ALA A 100 3.66 -12.63 -8.24
CA ALA A 100 2.36 -12.89 -8.86
C ALA A 100 1.69 -14.12 -8.26
N TRP A 101 2.47 -15.17 -7.94
CA TRP A 101 1.95 -16.37 -7.28
C TRP A 101 1.46 -16.06 -5.85
N LYS A 102 2.19 -15.27 -5.06
CA LYS A 102 1.73 -14.82 -3.73
C LYS A 102 0.42 -14.03 -3.85
N LEU A 103 0.35 -13.09 -4.79
CA LEU A 103 -0.84 -12.27 -5.05
C LEU A 103 -2.06 -13.10 -5.50
N ALA A 104 -1.86 -14.18 -6.26
CA ALA A 104 -2.92 -15.12 -6.61
C ALA A 104 -3.45 -15.92 -5.41
N ASN A 105 -2.72 -15.93 -4.30
CA ASN A 105 -2.96 -16.77 -3.13
C ASN A 105 -3.31 -15.96 -1.87
N ILE A 106 -3.71 -14.68 -2.00
CA ILE A 106 -4.10 -13.80 -0.86
C ILE A 106 -5.16 -14.36 0.09
N ARG A 107 -5.89 -15.41 -0.31
CA ARG A 107 -6.83 -16.14 0.56
C ARG A 107 -6.15 -16.87 1.74
N PHE A 108 -4.84 -17.09 1.68
CA PHE A 108 -4.08 -17.62 2.81
C PHE A 108 -3.54 -16.47 3.65
N ASP A 109 -3.71 -16.54 4.98
CA ASP A 109 -3.31 -15.48 5.91
C ASP A 109 -1.84 -15.05 5.79
N THR A 110 -0.96 -15.98 5.43
CA THR A 110 0.47 -15.69 5.21
C THR A 110 0.71 -14.69 4.06
N TYR A 111 -0.22 -14.56 3.11
CA TYR A 111 -0.12 -13.68 1.95
C TYR A 111 -0.98 -12.41 2.05
N TRP A 112 -1.47 -12.08 3.24
CA TRP A 112 -2.06 -10.76 3.48
C TRP A 112 -1.00 -9.66 3.61
N PHE A 113 0.21 -10.02 4.01
CA PHE A 113 1.33 -9.09 4.04
C PHE A 113 2.63 -9.83 3.76
N PHE A 114 3.26 -9.52 2.63
CA PHE A 114 4.44 -10.25 2.16
C PHE A 114 5.44 -9.35 1.45
N ARG A 115 6.69 -9.79 1.43
CA ARG A 115 7.78 -9.12 0.71
C ARG A 115 7.63 -9.35 -0.79
N VAL A 116 7.79 -8.28 -1.55
CA VAL A 116 7.90 -8.30 -3.01
C VAL A 116 9.31 -7.92 -3.45
N SER A 117 9.68 -8.34 -4.65
CA SER A 117 10.92 -7.93 -5.29
C SER A 117 10.90 -6.44 -5.63
N ALA A 118 12.08 -5.81 -5.63
CA ALA A 118 12.23 -4.42 -6.06
C ALA A 118 11.83 -4.22 -7.53
N GLN A 119 11.97 -5.26 -8.37
CA GLN A 119 11.57 -5.25 -9.77
C GLN A 119 10.05 -5.17 -9.92
N SER A 120 9.30 -6.03 -9.24
CA SER A 120 7.83 -5.99 -9.20
C SER A 120 7.32 -4.64 -8.70
N PHE A 121 7.89 -4.14 -7.61
CA PHE A 121 7.51 -2.86 -7.03
C PHE A 121 7.76 -1.70 -8.00
N ARG A 122 8.94 -1.66 -8.63
CA ARG A 122 9.28 -0.64 -9.63
C ARG A 122 8.39 -0.70 -10.86
N ALA A 123 8.05 -1.89 -11.36
CA ALA A 123 7.18 -2.04 -12.53
C ALA A 123 5.80 -1.43 -12.26
N VAL A 124 5.23 -1.67 -11.08
CA VAL A 124 3.97 -1.05 -10.66
C VAL A 124 4.11 0.47 -10.57
N LEU A 125 5.18 0.98 -9.95
CA LEU A 125 5.41 2.42 -9.85
C LEU A 125 5.61 3.11 -11.21
N GLN A 126 6.18 2.43 -12.20
CA GLN A 126 6.33 3.00 -13.55
C GLN A 126 5.00 3.05 -14.29
N GLY A 127 4.11 2.09 -14.05
CA GLY A 127 2.74 2.12 -14.55
C GLY A 127 1.84 3.10 -13.80
N ALA A 128 2.09 3.31 -12.51
CA ALA A 128 1.34 4.20 -11.65
C ALA A 128 1.85 5.63 -11.77
N ARG A 129 1.00 6.56 -12.22
CA ARG A 129 1.30 7.98 -12.07
C ARG A 129 1.06 8.35 -10.60
N LEU A 130 2.09 8.79 -9.87
CA LEU A 130 1.90 9.32 -8.51
C LEU A 130 1.00 10.57 -8.55
N GLY A 131 0.04 10.64 -7.64
CA GLY A 131 -0.81 11.82 -7.48
C GLY A 131 -0.06 12.87 -6.67
N ALA A 132 -0.07 14.12 -7.10
CA ALA A 132 0.28 15.21 -6.20
C ALA A 132 -0.84 15.33 -5.16
N ALA A 133 -0.48 15.47 -3.88
CA ALA A 133 -1.43 15.95 -2.89
C ALA A 133 -1.92 17.33 -3.36
N GLU A 134 -3.22 17.49 -3.59
CA GLU A 134 -3.76 18.81 -3.85
C GLU A 134 -3.58 19.64 -2.58
N GLU A 135 -2.54 20.47 -2.55
CA GLU A 135 -2.44 21.57 -1.60
C GLU A 135 -3.60 22.53 -1.88
N GLY A 136 -4.61 22.51 -1.02
CA GLY A 136 -5.70 23.48 -1.00
C GLY A 136 -5.18 24.88 -0.71
N GLY A 137 -4.74 25.58 -1.76
CA GLY A 137 -4.32 26.98 -1.73
C GLY A 137 -5.00 27.74 -2.85
N GLY A 138 -6.14 28.37 -2.55
CA GLY A 138 -6.90 29.17 -3.50
C GLY A 138 -7.69 30.27 -2.80
N ALA A 139 -6.98 31.26 -2.28
CA ALA A 139 -7.56 32.51 -1.78
C ALA A 139 -8.35 33.20 -2.90
N GLN A 140 -9.67 33.30 -2.74
CA GLN A 140 -10.51 34.11 -3.61
C GLN A 140 -10.68 35.49 -2.97
N GLY A 141 -9.75 36.38 -3.30
CA GLY A 141 -9.91 37.81 -3.07
C GLY A 141 -11.12 38.30 -3.86
N ARG A 142 -12.14 38.77 -3.16
CA ARG A 142 -13.24 39.54 -3.75
C ARG A 142 -12.92 41.01 -3.52
N LEU A 143 -12.39 41.66 -4.56
CA LEU A 143 -12.63 43.07 -4.78
C LEU A 143 -14.12 43.25 -5.01
N GLU A 144 -14.79 44.05 -4.19
CA GLU A 144 -15.94 44.84 -4.68
C GLU A 144 -15.68 46.30 -4.33
N ALA A 145 -15.76 47.12 -5.38
CA ALA A 145 -15.72 48.57 -5.39
C ALA A 145 -17.08 49.15 -5.02
#